data_AF-A0A1Y2FD30-F1
#
_entry.id   AF-A0A1Y2FD30-F1
#
_cell.length_a   1.000
_cell.length_b   1.000
_cell.length_c   1.000
_cell.angle_alpha   90.00
_cell.angle_beta   90.00
_cell.angle_gamma   90.00
#
_symmetry.space_group_name_H-M   'P 1'
#
loop_
_entity.id
_entity.type
_entity.pdbx_description
1 polymer ?
#
loop_
_entity_poly.entity_id
_entity_poly.type
_entity_poly.pdbx_seq_one_letter_code
_entity_poly.pdbx_strand_id
1 'polypeptide(L)'
;MSLRKIWPSSSGRSDVLRPTEVTAGVLPRDYYLTCIETTPPPYISRSAFVSDSLVEHLMRHKKDSALGCKFETGNSPFDSITNMEGAMHTFVTAIVPAAMHGDYVFDQRHKVQVFQLQTSNQQQARDVLVSAMVHPDFEDDNVMLRACALREAPIKGEQWPADEGPLNTKTKQDSRAREAYDERLRLHLVANMVHAQGLPARTSIGESIRSVSQTIAKLNTMISDGKCTVLAFVDCFVSSSSGEVLSCEMLFRTAVEQVRNEFRLLEQICPQGYVYTYDPPSIFAQSLDARLIVRMHIAALAYVSNSMELKRMRGFCFNDYADPEALPLCTSALQNQLHIRVVSKGSLFSTSTRHYEPGTWAEGALLVVHNNSDAFGQNIETESGMSSMDSAIGSYSSAAASLHRQRVDLLSRL
;
A
#
# COMPACT_ATOMS: atom_id res chain seq x y z
N MET A 1 10.99 22.45 7.56
CA MET A 1 12.11 22.04 6.67
C MET A 1 12.59 20.67 7.15
N SER A 2 12.15 19.59 6.51
CA SER A 2 12.63 18.22 6.81
C SER A 2 13.94 18.00 6.07
N LEU A 3 15.00 17.62 6.79
CA LEU A 3 16.25 17.15 6.19
C LEU A 3 15.91 15.96 5.29
N ARG A 4 16.19 16.04 3.98
CA ARG A 4 16.04 14.90 3.07
C ARG A 4 16.96 13.78 3.58
N LYS A 5 16.38 12.77 4.24
CA LYS A 5 17.12 11.60 4.71
C LYS A 5 17.57 10.82 3.48
N ILE A 6 18.86 10.52 3.37
CA ILE A 6 19.41 9.72 2.27
C ILE A 6 19.34 8.26 2.69
N TRP A 7 18.35 7.51 2.19
CA TRP A 7 18.31 6.06 2.36
C TRP A 7 19.45 5.40 1.56
N PRO A 8 20.12 4.36 2.11
CA PRO A 8 21.08 3.57 1.34
C PRO A 8 20.36 2.87 0.18
N SER A 9 20.94 2.88 -1.02
CA SER A 9 20.34 2.27 -2.21
C SER A 9 20.19 0.75 -2.08
N SER A 10 19.14 0.18 -2.65
CA SER A 10 19.07 -1.26 -2.90
C SER A 10 19.92 -1.60 -4.12
N SER A 11 21.08 -2.22 -3.92
CA SER A 11 21.86 -2.81 -5.01
C SER A 11 21.24 -4.15 -5.39
N GLY A 12 20.75 -4.31 -6.62
CA GLY A 12 20.19 -5.58 -7.10
C GLY A 12 19.56 -5.44 -8.48
N ARG A 13 19.25 -6.57 -9.12
CA ARG A 13 18.50 -6.61 -10.39
C ARG A 13 17.65 -7.87 -10.44
N SER A 14 16.45 -7.76 -10.99
CA SER A 14 15.45 -8.84 -10.94
C SER A 14 15.44 -9.71 -12.19
N ASP A 15 16.27 -9.44 -13.19
CA ASP A 15 16.36 -10.24 -14.42
C ASP A 15 17.39 -11.37 -14.34
N VAL A 16 18.10 -11.51 -13.22
CA VAL A 16 19.01 -12.63 -12.95
C VAL A 16 18.62 -13.37 -11.68
N LEU A 17 18.94 -14.66 -11.63
CA LEU A 17 18.85 -15.48 -10.42
C LEU A 17 20.23 -15.55 -9.78
N ARG A 18 20.27 -15.48 -8.46
CA ARG A 18 21.51 -15.64 -7.68
C ARG A 18 21.41 -16.85 -6.74
N PRO A 19 22.51 -17.57 -6.52
CA PRO A 19 22.55 -18.58 -5.46
C PRO A 19 22.33 -17.93 -4.09
N THR A 20 21.76 -18.72 -3.18
CA THR A 20 21.54 -18.34 -1.78
C THR A 20 22.16 -19.36 -0.83
N GLU A 21 22.20 -19.03 0.44
CA GLU A 21 22.62 -19.95 1.51
C GLU A 21 21.55 -20.98 1.88
N VAL A 22 20.31 -20.80 1.38
CA VAL A 22 19.21 -21.75 1.62
C VAL A 22 19.47 -23.02 0.80
N THR A 23 19.57 -24.16 1.47
CA THR A 23 19.77 -25.46 0.82
C THR A 23 18.45 -26.07 0.35
N ALA A 24 18.51 -27.04 -0.55
CA ALA A 24 17.33 -27.79 -0.97
C ALA A 24 16.62 -28.46 0.22
N GLY A 25 15.28 -28.45 0.20
CA GLY A 25 14.44 -29.03 1.25
C GLY A 25 14.21 -28.13 2.46
N VAL A 26 14.92 -27.00 2.58
CA VAL A 26 14.68 -26.00 3.64
C VAL A 26 13.71 -24.95 3.11
N LEU A 27 12.66 -24.61 3.89
CA LEU A 27 11.77 -23.52 3.52
C LEU A 27 12.50 -22.18 3.66
N PRO A 28 12.51 -21.30 2.64
CA PRO A 28 13.22 -20.02 2.72
C PRO A 28 12.83 -19.17 3.93
N ARG A 29 11.53 -19.12 4.26
CA ARG A 29 11.02 -18.42 5.44
C ARG A 29 11.72 -18.85 6.72
N ASP A 30 11.79 -20.15 6.98
CA ASP A 30 12.33 -20.69 8.22
C ASP A 30 13.80 -20.33 8.34
N TYR A 31 14.56 -20.43 7.25
CA TYR A 31 15.96 -19.98 7.21
C TYR A 31 16.09 -18.50 7.57
N TYR A 32 15.40 -17.62 6.86
CA TYR A 32 15.56 -16.18 7.06
C TYR A 32 15.08 -15.68 8.43
N LEU A 33 14.06 -16.32 9.02
CA LEU A 33 13.61 -16.02 10.38
C LEU A 33 14.66 -16.39 11.45
N THR A 34 15.57 -17.35 11.17
CA THR A 34 16.73 -17.60 12.06
C THR A 34 17.86 -16.58 11.87
N CYS A 35 17.83 -15.80 10.79
CA CYS A 35 18.89 -14.85 10.40
C CYS A 35 18.38 -13.40 10.29
N ILE A 36 17.36 -13.02 11.10
CA ILE A 36 16.69 -11.70 11.05
C ILE A 36 17.69 -10.54 11.07
N GLU A 37 18.74 -10.63 11.90
CA GLU A 37 19.74 -9.57 12.08
C GLU A 37 20.55 -9.27 10.81
N THR A 38 20.69 -10.25 9.92
CA THR A 38 21.41 -10.11 8.64
C THR A 38 20.49 -9.80 7.47
N THR A 39 19.18 -9.98 7.65
CA THR A 39 18.19 -9.65 6.63
C THR A 39 17.91 -8.14 6.66
N PRO A 40 18.00 -7.42 5.52
CA PRO A 40 17.82 -5.97 5.50
C PRO A 40 16.45 -5.52 6.06
N PRO A 41 16.40 -4.45 6.88
CA PRO A 41 15.14 -3.89 7.34
C PRO A 41 14.38 -3.20 6.20
N PRO A 42 13.05 -3.04 6.32
CA PRO A 42 12.25 -2.32 5.34
C PRO A 42 12.66 -0.85 5.29
N TYR A 43 12.55 -0.25 4.11
CA TYR A 43 12.53 1.20 3.97
C TYR A 43 11.13 1.69 4.27
N ILE A 44 10.99 2.71 5.11
CA ILE A 44 9.68 3.22 5.51
C ILE A 44 9.57 4.67 5.09
N SER A 45 8.53 5.00 4.34
CA SER A 45 8.14 6.37 4.02
C SER A 45 6.79 6.67 4.67
N ARG A 46 6.55 7.93 5.03
CA ARG A 46 5.30 8.37 5.64
C ARG A 46 4.91 9.76 5.17
N SER A 47 3.61 10.03 5.24
CA SER A 47 3.11 11.40 5.09
C SER A 47 3.57 12.27 6.26
N ALA A 48 3.74 13.57 5.99
CA ALA A 48 4.35 14.50 6.95
C ALA A 48 3.57 14.63 8.26
N PHE A 49 2.26 14.42 8.22
CA PHE A 49 1.35 14.53 9.37
C PHE A 49 1.29 13.26 10.24
N VAL A 50 1.97 12.17 9.85
CA VAL A 50 2.08 10.96 10.68
C VAL A 50 3.33 11.06 11.53
N SER A 51 3.24 10.98 12.87
CA SER A 51 4.42 11.08 13.75
C SER A 51 5.26 9.79 13.76
N ASP A 52 6.55 9.90 14.12
CA ASP A 52 7.44 8.74 14.23
C ASP A 52 6.96 7.76 15.32
N SER A 53 6.41 8.27 16.43
CA SER A 53 5.82 7.45 17.48
C SER A 53 4.61 6.66 16.99
N LEU A 54 3.79 7.27 16.13
CA LEU A 54 2.68 6.58 15.50
C LEU A 54 3.18 5.51 14.52
N VAL A 55 4.19 5.81 13.70
CA VAL A 55 4.80 4.79 12.82
C VAL A 55 5.38 3.63 13.61
N GLU A 56 6.10 3.88 14.70
CA GLU A 56 6.63 2.82 15.55
C GLU A 56 5.52 1.94 16.10
N HIS A 57 4.48 2.55 16.67
CA HIS A 57 3.33 1.83 17.22
C HIS A 57 2.67 0.93 16.16
N LEU A 58 2.39 1.53 15.01
CA LEU A 58 1.78 0.89 13.84
C LEU A 58 2.62 -0.26 13.27
N MET A 59 3.95 -0.17 13.32
CA MET A 59 4.86 -1.20 12.80
C MET A 59 5.12 -2.33 13.80
N ARG A 60 5.03 -2.08 15.11
CA ARG A 60 5.36 -3.07 16.15
C ARG A 60 4.16 -3.82 16.71
N HIS A 61 2.98 -3.20 16.71
CA HIS A 61 1.80 -3.73 17.41
C HIS A 61 0.72 -4.26 16.46
N LYS A 62 1.14 -4.73 15.28
CA LYS A 62 0.29 -5.41 14.30
C LYS A 62 -0.41 -6.62 14.93
N LYS A 63 -1.60 -6.96 14.45
CA LYS A 63 -2.33 -8.16 14.91
C LYS A 63 -1.67 -9.40 14.29
N ASP A 64 -2.06 -10.60 14.70
CA ASP A 64 -1.63 -11.84 14.02
C ASP A 64 -2.68 -12.37 13.02
N SER A 65 -3.86 -11.75 12.98
CA SER A 65 -4.99 -12.14 12.13
C SER A 65 -5.45 -11.00 11.22
N ALA A 66 -5.72 -11.32 9.96
CA ALA A 66 -6.28 -10.43 8.96
C ALA A 66 -7.81 -10.41 9.03
N LEU A 67 -8.36 -9.55 9.89
CA LEU A 67 -9.81 -9.28 9.90
C LEU A 67 -10.00 -7.79 9.57
N GLY A 68 -11.01 -7.47 8.75
CA GLY A 68 -11.40 -6.08 8.42
C GLY A 68 -11.69 -5.21 9.65
N CYS A 69 -11.83 -5.82 10.83
CA CYS A 69 -11.83 -5.14 12.11
C CYS A 69 -10.41 -5.10 12.72
N LYS A 70 -9.87 -3.88 12.88
CA LYS A 70 -8.55 -3.67 13.50
C LYS A 70 -8.60 -3.75 15.03
N PHE A 71 -9.75 -3.43 15.62
CA PHE A 71 -9.95 -3.43 17.07
C PHE A 71 -11.26 -4.07 17.49
N GLU A 72 -11.17 -5.16 18.24
CA GLU A 72 -12.33 -5.83 18.82
C GLU A 72 -12.21 -5.92 20.34
N THR A 73 -13.30 -5.56 21.02
CA THR A 73 -13.38 -5.55 22.48
C THR A 73 -13.48 -6.96 23.03
N GLY A 74 -12.75 -7.25 24.12
CA GLY A 74 -12.82 -8.54 24.80
C GLY A 74 -11.89 -9.61 24.23
N ASN A 75 -11.10 -9.28 23.20
CA ASN A 75 -10.07 -10.16 22.67
C ASN A 75 -8.93 -10.42 23.66
N SER A 76 -8.31 -11.60 23.56
CA SER A 76 -7.12 -11.99 24.32
C SER A 76 -6.09 -12.62 23.37
N PRO A 77 -4.92 -11.98 23.17
CA PRO A 77 -4.49 -10.71 23.76
C PRO A 77 -5.34 -9.51 23.26
N PHE A 78 -5.30 -8.41 24.00
CA PHE A 78 -6.02 -7.19 23.63
C PHE A 78 -5.44 -6.57 22.35
N ASP A 79 -6.34 -6.11 21.48
CA ASP A 79 -5.95 -5.38 20.27
C ASP A 79 -5.29 -4.05 20.62
N SER A 80 -4.18 -3.76 19.95
CA SER A 80 -3.36 -2.57 20.19
C SER A 80 -3.56 -1.48 19.15
N ILE A 81 -4.06 -1.82 17.96
CA ILE A 81 -4.35 -0.87 16.88
C ILE A 81 -5.85 -0.57 16.87
N THR A 82 -6.26 0.70 16.93
CA THR A 82 -7.68 1.08 16.77
C THR A 82 -8.08 1.13 15.28
N ASN A 83 -9.38 1.19 14.99
CA ASN A 83 -9.85 1.33 13.60
C ASN A 83 -9.35 2.64 12.96
N MET A 84 -9.27 3.76 13.70
CA MET A 84 -8.74 5.01 13.14
C MET A 84 -7.21 5.00 13.04
N GLU A 85 -6.49 4.28 13.90
CA GLU A 85 -5.07 3.98 13.68
C GLU A 85 -4.87 3.13 12.42
N GLY A 86 -5.77 2.19 12.15
CA GLY A 86 -5.84 1.46 10.88
C GLY A 86 -6.06 2.37 9.66
N ALA A 87 -6.82 3.47 9.81
CA ALA A 87 -6.91 4.47 8.75
C ALA A 87 -5.57 5.22 8.58
N MET A 88 -4.90 5.57 9.68
CA MET A 88 -3.58 6.21 9.68
C MET A 88 -2.49 5.33 9.05
N HIS A 89 -2.60 4.01 9.17
CA HIS A 89 -1.73 3.02 8.51
C HIS A 89 -1.64 3.24 6.99
N THR A 90 -2.70 3.71 6.34
CA THR A 90 -2.73 4.04 4.90
C THR A 90 -1.67 5.07 4.48
N PHE A 91 -1.18 5.89 5.42
CA PHE A 91 -0.23 6.98 5.18
C PHE A 91 1.22 6.64 5.49
N VAL A 92 1.50 5.37 5.72
CA VAL A 92 2.84 4.84 5.88
C VAL A 92 3.05 3.76 4.82
N THR A 93 4.22 3.71 4.22
CA THR A 93 4.55 2.77 3.14
C THR A 93 5.86 2.09 3.47
N ALA A 94 5.85 0.77 3.55
CA ALA A 94 7.06 -0.03 3.74
C ALA A 94 7.46 -0.70 2.41
N ILE A 95 8.70 -0.47 1.98
CA ILE A 95 9.32 -1.15 0.84
C ILE A 95 10.37 -2.12 1.35
N VAL A 96 10.17 -3.39 1.07
CA VAL A 96 10.94 -4.50 1.66
C VAL A 96 11.89 -5.09 0.63
N PRO A 97 13.21 -4.97 0.82
CA PRO A 97 14.16 -5.77 0.05
C PRO A 97 13.98 -7.24 0.37
N ALA A 98 13.75 -8.06 -0.65
CA ALA A 98 13.51 -9.47 -0.48
C ALA A 98 14.27 -10.32 -1.51
N ALA A 99 14.78 -11.46 -1.06
CA ALA A 99 15.23 -12.54 -1.92
C ALA A 99 14.06 -13.51 -2.12
N MET A 100 13.45 -13.50 -3.29
CA MET A 100 12.29 -14.33 -3.63
C MET A 100 12.77 -15.62 -4.30
N HIS A 101 12.40 -16.79 -3.78
CA HIS A 101 12.88 -18.12 -4.23
C HIS A 101 12.02 -18.75 -5.33
N GLY A 102 11.11 -17.97 -5.90
CA GLY A 102 10.32 -18.31 -7.06
C GLY A 102 9.44 -17.14 -7.49
N ASP A 103 8.93 -17.18 -8.70
CA ASP A 103 8.03 -16.12 -9.19
C ASP A 103 6.59 -16.41 -8.75
N TYR A 104 5.90 -15.39 -8.21
CA TYR A 104 4.50 -15.53 -7.81
C TYR A 104 3.59 -15.70 -9.03
N VAL A 105 2.66 -16.65 -8.95
CA VAL A 105 1.68 -16.93 -10.00
C VAL A 105 0.31 -17.12 -9.36
N PHE A 106 -0.71 -16.49 -9.96
CA PHE A 106 -2.10 -16.82 -9.66
C PHE A 106 -2.66 -17.72 -10.77
N ASP A 107 -3.10 -18.91 -10.40
CA ASP A 107 -3.75 -19.87 -11.30
C ASP A 107 -4.81 -20.65 -10.52
N GLN A 108 -6.00 -20.05 -10.42
CA GLN A 108 -7.15 -20.45 -9.58
C GLN A 108 -6.86 -20.48 -8.07
N ARG A 109 -5.59 -20.47 -7.68
CA ARG A 109 -5.05 -20.39 -6.32
C ARG A 109 -3.69 -19.69 -6.37
N HIS A 110 -3.25 -19.17 -5.23
CA HIS A 110 -1.91 -18.59 -5.08
C HIS A 110 -0.84 -19.68 -5.20
N LYS A 111 0.18 -19.43 -6.01
CA LYS A 111 1.31 -20.33 -6.26
C LYS A 111 2.62 -19.54 -6.35
N VAL A 112 3.73 -20.26 -6.18
CA VAL A 112 5.08 -19.77 -6.40
C VAL A 112 5.77 -20.79 -7.29
N GLN A 113 6.22 -20.36 -8.46
CA GLN A 113 7.01 -21.17 -9.36
C GLN A 113 8.46 -21.12 -8.90
N VAL A 114 8.84 -22.09 -8.06
CA VAL A 114 10.17 -22.18 -7.44
C VAL A 114 11.25 -22.33 -8.52
N PHE A 115 12.37 -21.65 -8.34
CA PHE A 115 13.50 -21.74 -9.26
C PHE A 115 14.20 -23.08 -9.17
N GLN A 116 14.78 -23.52 -10.29
CA GLN A 116 15.55 -24.76 -10.32
C GLN A 116 16.79 -24.67 -9.42
N LEU A 117 17.13 -25.77 -8.77
CA LEU A 117 18.34 -25.85 -7.95
C LEU A 117 19.58 -25.71 -8.83
N GLN A 118 20.61 -25.07 -8.29
CA GLN A 118 21.94 -25.11 -8.90
C GLN A 118 22.63 -26.45 -8.58
N THR A 119 23.68 -26.78 -9.33
CA THR A 119 24.54 -27.98 -9.18
C THR A 119 25.12 -28.22 -7.76
N SER A 120 24.99 -27.25 -6.85
CA SER A 120 25.49 -27.27 -5.46
C SER A 120 24.43 -27.55 -4.38
N ASN A 121 23.22 -28.00 -4.72
CA ASN A 121 22.10 -28.19 -3.77
C ASN A 121 21.62 -26.89 -3.08
N GLN A 122 22.01 -25.73 -3.62
CA GLN A 122 21.58 -24.41 -3.16
C GLN A 122 20.35 -23.95 -3.94
N GLN A 123 19.41 -23.33 -3.23
CA GLN A 123 18.28 -22.63 -3.84
C GLN A 123 18.75 -21.33 -4.47
N GLN A 124 18.06 -20.95 -5.54
CA GLN A 124 18.27 -19.68 -6.22
C GLN A 124 17.17 -18.69 -5.80
N ALA A 125 17.50 -17.42 -5.79
CA ALA A 125 16.54 -16.36 -5.56
C ALA A 125 16.72 -15.21 -6.55
N ARG A 126 15.64 -14.45 -6.72
CA ARG A 126 15.59 -13.18 -7.43
C ARG A 126 15.54 -12.06 -6.40
N ASP A 127 16.35 -11.03 -6.59
CA ASP A 127 16.22 -9.82 -5.79
C ASP A 127 14.99 -9.05 -6.24
N VAL A 128 14.09 -8.73 -5.32
CA VAL A 128 12.89 -7.94 -5.56
C VAL A 128 12.71 -6.90 -4.46
N LEU A 129 11.84 -5.92 -4.70
CA LEU A 129 11.27 -5.09 -3.65
C LEU A 129 9.81 -5.48 -3.47
N VAL A 130 9.38 -5.77 -2.25
CA VAL A 130 7.96 -5.95 -1.95
C VAL A 130 7.42 -4.64 -1.40
N SER A 131 6.44 -4.05 -2.08
CA SER A 131 5.70 -2.94 -1.50
C SER A 131 4.62 -3.48 -0.58
N ALA A 132 4.77 -3.23 0.72
CA ALA A 132 3.76 -3.50 1.73
C ALA A 132 2.94 -2.23 2.01
N MET A 133 2.60 -1.48 0.95
CA MET A 133 1.64 -0.38 1.03
C MET A 133 0.31 -0.93 1.56
N VAL A 134 -0.26 -0.26 2.57
CA VAL A 134 -1.57 -0.61 3.11
C VAL A 134 -2.64 0.09 2.29
N HIS A 135 -3.58 -0.68 1.75
CA HIS A 135 -4.70 -0.09 1.02
C HIS A 135 -5.73 0.54 1.96
N PRO A 136 -6.48 1.54 1.48
CA PRO A 136 -7.60 2.06 2.24
C PRO A 136 -8.64 0.95 2.45
N ASP A 137 -9.00 0.70 3.71
CA ASP A 137 -9.90 -0.38 4.11
C ASP A 137 -11.37 0.06 4.07
N PHE A 138 -12.12 -0.43 3.09
CA PHE A 138 -13.57 -0.30 2.94
C PHE A 138 -14.27 -1.67 2.99
N GLU A 139 -13.72 -2.64 3.72
CA GLU A 139 -14.35 -3.95 3.90
C GLU A 139 -15.70 -3.82 4.64
N ASP A 140 -15.79 -2.90 5.60
CA ASP A 140 -17.00 -2.64 6.38
C ASP A 140 -17.26 -1.13 6.55
N ASP A 141 -18.10 -0.76 7.53
CA ASP A 141 -18.43 0.62 7.89
C ASP A 141 -17.39 1.30 8.82
N ASN A 142 -16.24 0.65 9.07
CA ASN A 142 -15.17 1.14 9.91
C ASN A 142 -14.02 1.78 9.10
N VAL A 143 -12.89 2.00 9.79
CA VAL A 143 -11.60 2.43 9.23
C VAL A 143 -11.73 3.58 8.23
N MET A 144 -11.49 3.36 6.93
CA MET A 144 -11.45 4.43 5.93
C MET A 144 -12.83 4.92 5.53
N LEU A 145 -13.86 4.06 5.60
CA LEU A 145 -15.23 4.49 5.38
C LEU A 145 -15.61 5.55 6.43
N ARG A 146 -15.38 5.24 7.71
CA ARG A 146 -15.64 6.17 8.81
C ARG A 146 -14.76 7.41 8.75
N ALA A 147 -13.52 7.32 8.27
CA ALA A 147 -12.63 8.47 8.13
C ALA A 147 -13.13 9.45 7.06
N CYS A 148 -13.65 8.95 5.94
CA CYS A 148 -14.09 9.76 4.80
C CYS A 148 -15.57 10.19 4.84
N ALA A 149 -16.39 9.56 5.69
CA ALA A 149 -17.82 9.84 5.77
C ALA A 149 -18.13 11.25 6.29
N LEU A 150 -19.23 11.82 5.83
CA LEU A 150 -19.81 13.05 6.38
C LEU A 150 -20.67 12.73 7.61
N ARG A 151 -21.02 13.76 8.39
CA ARG A 151 -21.92 13.67 9.53
C ARG A 151 -23.07 14.65 9.39
N GLU A 152 -24.11 14.48 10.20
CA GLU A 152 -25.22 15.44 10.28
C GLU A 152 -24.75 16.86 10.67
N ALA A 153 -23.68 16.95 11.49
CA ALA A 153 -23.02 18.19 11.84
C ALA A 153 -21.72 18.37 11.03
N PRO A 154 -21.30 19.62 10.76
CA PRO A 154 -20.02 19.88 10.12
C PRO A 154 -18.86 19.41 11.01
N ILE A 155 -17.77 18.97 10.37
CA ILE A 155 -16.56 18.50 11.05
C ILE A 155 -15.47 19.54 10.80
N LYS A 156 -14.88 20.05 11.87
CA LYS A 156 -13.70 20.92 11.80
C LYS A 156 -12.46 20.10 12.08
N GLY A 157 -11.50 20.10 11.16
CA GLY A 157 -10.22 19.44 11.36
C GLY A 157 -9.41 20.13 12.46
N GLU A 158 -8.66 19.32 13.21
CA GLU A 158 -7.80 19.77 14.30
C GLU A 158 -6.46 19.04 14.23
N GLN A 159 -5.36 19.75 14.44
CA GLN A 159 -4.03 19.13 14.39
C GLN A 159 -3.79 18.28 15.64
N TRP A 160 -3.21 17.10 15.44
CA TRP A 160 -2.71 16.26 16.51
C TRP A 160 -1.47 16.88 17.16
N PRO A 161 -1.42 17.08 18.50
CA PRO A 161 -0.26 17.64 19.17
C PRO A 161 1.00 16.78 18.96
N ALA A 162 2.13 17.40 18.63
CA ALA A 162 3.36 16.67 18.29
C ALA A 162 3.94 15.85 19.46
N ASP A 163 3.62 16.22 20.70
CA ASP A 163 3.99 15.55 21.94
C ASP A 163 3.01 14.45 22.34
N GLU A 164 1.84 14.37 21.70
CA GLU A 164 0.86 13.34 21.98
C GLU A 164 1.17 12.06 21.19
N GLY A 165 1.44 10.97 21.92
CA GLY A 165 1.70 9.65 21.35
C GLY A 165 0.45 8.77 21.22
N PRO A 166 0.58 7.59 20.61
CA PRO A 166 -0.50 6.62 20.56
C PRO A 166 -0.99 6.21 21.96
N LEU A 167 -2.29 6.04 22.11
CA LEU A 167 -2.87 5.55 23.37
C LEU A 167 -2.37 4.11 23.64
N ASN A 168 -2.03 3.79 24.89
CA ASN A 168 -1.58 2.44 25.23
C ASN A 168 -2.73 1.41 25.13
N THR A 169 -2.38 0.14 24.90
CA THR A 169 -3.34 -0.98 24.72
C THR A 169 -4.37 -1.10 25.83
N LYS A 170 -3.97 -0.88 27.09
CA LYS A 170 -4.89 -0.99 28.24
C LYS A 170 -5.93 0.13 28.25
N THR A 171 -5.52 1.37 27.98
CA THR A 171 -6.44 2.50 27.93
C THR A 171 -7.39 2.40 26.73
N LYS A 172 -6.97 1.79 25.61
CA LYS A 172 -7.83 1.54 24.44
C LYS A 172 -9.02 0.61 24.75
N GLN A 173 -8.95 -0.16 25.84
CA GLN A 173 -10.06 -1.01 26.26
C GLN A 173 -11.21 -0.19 26.88
N ASP A 174 -10.95 1.02 27.37
CA ASP A 174 -12.00 1.95 27.78
C ASP A 174 -12.65 2.58 26.54
N SER A 175 -13.95 2.34 26.34
CA SER A 175 -14.66 2.78 25.13
C SER A 175 -14.66 4.29 24.98
N ARG A 176 -14.86 5.05 26.07
CA ARG A 176 -14.91 6.51 26.05
C ARG A 176 -13.55 7.10 25.68
N ALA A 177 -12.47 6.59 26.27
CA ALA A 177 -11.12 7.02 25.96
C ALA A 177 -10.74 6.68 24.52
N ARG A 178 -11.07 5.47 24.05
CA ARG A 178 -10.82 5.04 22.67
C ARG A 178 -11.60 5.87 21.65
N GLU A 179 -12.88 6.12 21.88
CA GLU A 179 -13.71 6.91 20.97
C GLU A 179 -13.23 8.37 20.87
N ALA A 180 -12.83 8.97 21.99
CA ALA A 180 -12.23 10.31 21.99
C ALA A 180 -10.87 10.34 21.25
N TYR A 181 -10.07 9.29 21.41
CA TYR A 181 -8.80 9.12 20.71
C TYR A 181 -9.00 8.96 19.19
N ASP A 182 -9.89 8.07 18.76
CA ASP A 182 -10.22 7.85 17.35
C ASP A 182 -10.83 9.10 16.71
N GLU A 183 -11.65 9.85 17.44
CA GLU A 183 -12.18 11.11 16.94
C GLU A 183 -11.05 12.12 16.68
N ARG A 184 -10.10 12.28 17.61
CA ARG A 184 -8.96 13.18 17.40
C ARG A 184 -8.12 12.79 16.19
N LEU A 185 -7.91 11.49 15.95
CA LEU A 185 -7.19 11.02 14.76
C LEU A 185 -7.97 11.36 13.48
N ARG A 186 -9.29 11.23 13.51
CA ARG A 186 -10.15 11.64 12.39
C ARG A 186 -10.09 13.15 12.13
N LEU A 187 -10.18 13.98 13.16
CA LEU A 187 -10.07 15.44 13.02
C LEU A 187 -8.70 15.83 12.45
N HIS A 188 -7.64 15.13 12.86
CA HIS A 188 -6.29 15.29 12.31
C HIS A 188 -6.20 14.92 10.83
N LEU A 189 -6.84 13.83 10.41
CA LEU A 189 -6.96 13.49 9.00
C LEU A 189 -7.70 14.58 8.22
N VAL A 190 -8.83 15.06 8.72
CA VAL A 190 -9.60 16.14 8.07
C VAL A 190 -8.75 17.41 7.91
N ALA A 191 -7.99 17.78 8.94
CA ALA A 191 -7.13 18.97 8.90
C ALA A 191 -6.03 18.90 7.83
N ASN A 192 -5.57 17.70 7.50
CA ASN A 192 -4.46 17.47 6.57
C ASN A 192 -4.92 17.08 5.15
N MET A 193 -6.13 16.52 5.02
CA MET A 193 -6.64 15.97 3.76
C MET A 193 -7.68 16.83 3.07
N VAL A 194 -8.32 17.77 3.76
CA VAL A 194 -9.38 18.60 3.18
C VAL A 194 -8.86 20.03 3.02
N HIS A 195 -9.06 20.62 1.84
CA HIS A 195 -8.56 21.96 1.51
C HIS A 195 -9.07 23.02 2.50
N ALA A 196 -10.35 22.95 2.85
CA ALA A 196 -10.98 23.83 3.83
C ALA A 196 -10.66 23.47 5.30
N GLN A 197 -9.87 22.42 5.53
CA GLN A 197 -9.61 21.83 6.86
C GLN A 197 -10.90 21.46 7.60
N GLY A 198 -11.96 21.12 6.87
CA GLY A 198 -13.26 20.77 7.45
C GLY A 198 -14.16 20.12 6.42
N LEU A 199 -15.03 19.22 6.88
CA LEU A 199 -16.06 18.59 6.08
C LEU A 199 -17.42 19.27 6.36
N PRO A 200 -18.23 19.52 5.32
CA PRO A 200 -19.58 20.05 5.52
C PRO A 200 -20.50 19.04 6.20
N ALA A 201 -21.63 19.54 6.70
CA ALA A 201 -22.72 18.69 7.15
C ALA A 201 -23.32 17.92 5.97
N ARG A 202 -23.74 16.68 6.20
CA ARG A 202 -24.46 15.84 5.22
C ARG A 202 -25.74 16.52 4.75
N THR A 203 -26.42 17.24 5.62
CA THR A 203 -27.66 17.96 5.31
C THR A 203 -27.45 19.19 4.43
N SER A 204 -26.22 19.72 4.35
CA SER A 204 -25.93 20.96 3.60
C SER A 204 -25.46 20.74 2.16
N ILE A 205 -25.22 19.51 1.74
CA ILE A 205 -24.56 19.22 0.45
C ILE A 205 -25.50 18.90 -0.73
N GLY A 206 -26.78 18.63 -0.46
CA GLY A 206 -27.85 18.53 -1.46
C GLY A 206 -27.46 17.76 -2.74
N GLU A 207 -27.50 18.46 -3.88
CA GLU A 207 -27.23 17.92 -5.23
C GLU A 207 -25.75 17.61 -5.52
N SER A 208 -24.84 17.92 -4.58
CA SER A 208 -23.39 17.67 -4.75
C SER A 208 -23.01 16.19 -4.60
N ILE A 209 -23.96 15.36 -4.15
CA ILE A 209 -23.79 13.91 -4.02
C ILE A 209 -23.95 13.26 -5.39
N ARG A 210 -22.92 12.55 -5.83
CA ARG A 210 -22.94 11.76 -7.07
C ARG A 210 -23.09 10.28 -6.77
N SER A 211 -23.64 9.54 -7.73
CA SER A 211 -23.55 8.09 -7.69
C SER A 211 -22.11 7.63 -7.93
N VAL A 212 -21.80 6.40 -7.54
CA VAL A 212 -20.51 5.75 -7.81
C VAL A 212 -20.20 5.77 -9.31
N SER A 213 -21.16 5.36 -10.16
CA SER A 213 -20.98 5.32 -11.61
C SER A 213 -20.72 6.71 -12.22
N GLN A 214 -21.43 7.75 -11.75
CA GLN A 214 -21.18 9.13 -12.18
C GLN A 214 -19.78 9.61 -11.76
N THR A 215 -19.33 9.21 -10.57
CA THR A 215 -18.01 9.57 -10.06
C THR A 215 -16.90 8.86 -10.85
N ILE A 216 -17.07 7.57 -11.16
CA ILE A 216 -16.16 6.81 -12.04
C ILE A 216 -16.08 7.44 -13.43
N ALA A 217 -17.23 7.78 -14.04
CA ALA A 217 -17.26 8.41 -15.35
C ALA A 217 -16.50 9.75 -15.35
N LYS A 218 -16.72 10.59 -14.32
CA LYS A 218 -15.98 11.85 -14.15
C LYS A 218 -14.47 11.61 -14.02
N LEU A 219 -14.06 10.62 -13.23
CA LEU A 219 -12.65 10.26 -13.04
C LEU A 219 -12.01 9.81 -14.36
N ASN A 220 -12.66 8.94 -15.13
CA ASN A 220 -12.17 8.49 -16.43
C ASN A 220 -11.89 9.68 -17.36
N THR A 221 -12.84 10.63 -17.48
CA THR A 221 -12.65 11.84 -18.28
C THR A 221 -11.50 12.68 -17.76
N MET A 222 -11.41 12.91 -16.44
CA MET A 222 -10.34 13.71 -15.85
C MET A 222 -8.94 13.11 -16.07
N ILE A 223 -8.81 11.78 -15.96
CA ILE A 223 -7.56 11.06 -16.19
C ILE A 223 -7.15 11.19 -17.66
N SER A 224 -8.06 10.87 -18.58
CA SER A 224 -7.80 10.93 -20.02
C SER A 224 -7.45 12.35 -20.49
N ASP A 225 -8.11 13.37 -19.94
CA ASP A 225 -7.87 14.77 -20.27
C ASP A 225 -6.61 15.36 -19.58
N GLY A 226 -5.96 14.62 -18.67
CA GLY A 226 -4.84 15.14 -17.87
C GLY A 226 -5.22 16.26 -16.91
N LYS A 227 -6.49 16.29 -16.43
CA LYS A 227 -7.06 17.35 -15.58
C LYS A 227 -7.18 16.97 -14.10
N CYS A 228 -6.48 15.94 -13.66
CA CYS A 228 -6.45 15.53 -12.25
C CYS A 228 -5.74 16.59 -11.40
N THR A 229 -6.51 17.38 -10.66
CA THR A 229 -6.01 18.36 -9.68
C THR A 229 -6.76 18.17 -8.36
N VAL A 230 -6.15 18.58 -7.25
CA VAL A 230 -6.81 18.61 -5.94
C VAL A 230 -8.14 19.35 -5.99
N LEU A 231 -8.16 20.55 -6.59
CA LEU A 231 -9.34 21.42 -6.59
C LEU A 231 -10.53 20.81 -7.33
N ALA A 232 -10.28 19.88 -8.27
CA ALA A 232 -11.35 19.19 -8.99
C ALA A 232 -12.18 18.21 -8.13
N PHE A 233 -11.70 17.90 -6.92
CA PHE A 233 -12.35 17.03 -5.93
C PHE A 233 -12.95 17.77 -4.74
N VAL A 234 -12.68 19.07 -4.59
CA VAL A 234 -13.32 19.90 -3.57
C VAL A 234 -14.84 19.88 -3.78
N ASP A 235 -15.59 19.79 -2.69
CA ASP A 235 -17.05 19.71 -2.65
C ASP A 235 -17.65 18.62 -3.56
N CYS A 236 -16.90 17.54 -3.81
CA CYS A 236 -17.39 16.36 -4.49
C CYS A 236 -17.64 15.24 -3.49
N PHE A 237 -18.85 14.69 -3.52
CA PHE A 237 -19.26 13.62 -2.61
C PHE A 237 -19.80 12.42 -3.37
N VAL A 238 -19.64 11.23 -2.81
CA VAL A 238 -20.14 9.97 -3.38
C VAL A 238 -20.92 9.18 -2.33
N SER A 239 -22.06 8.61 -2.74
CA SER A 239 -22.80 7.68 -1.89
C SER A 239 -22.23 6.27 -2.03
N SER A 240 -21.89 5.64 -0.90
CA SER A 240 -21.52 4.21 -0.84
C SER A 240 -22.74 3.30 -1.02
N SER A 241 -22.50 2.00 -1.16
CA SER A 241 -23.57 0.97 -1.16
C SER A 241 -24.28 0.86 0.20
N SER A 242 -23.59 1.21 1.29
CA SER A 242 -24.15 1.28 2.64
C SER A 242 -25.00 2.54 2.91
N GLY A 243 -25.08 3.48 1.95
CA GLY A 243 -25.82 4.74 2.09
C GLY A 243 -25.05 5.85 2.83
N GLU A 244 -23.78 5.60 3.14
CA GLU A 244 -22.86 6.60 3.68
C GLU A 244 -22.40 7.57 2.58
N VAL A 245 -22.22 8.84 2.93
CA VAL A 245 -21.78 9.86 1.98
C VAL A 245 -20.33 10.21 2.27
N LEU A 246 -19.45 9.95 1.31
CA LEU A 246 -18.01 10.06 1.45
C LEU A 246 -17.45 11.29 0.72
N SER A 247 -16.43 11.92 1.30
CA SER A 247 -15.67 13.00 0.65
C SER A 247 -14.72 12.45 -0.43
N CYS A 248 -14.99 12.77 -1.70
CA CYS A 248 -14.09 12.41 -2.79
C CYS A 248 -12.73 13.12 -2.68
N GLU A 249 -12.69 14.30 -2.04
CA GLU A 249 -11.43 15.00 -1.77
C GLU A 249 -10.53 14.17 -0.85
N MET A 250 -11.06 13.66 0.26
CA MET A 250 -10.29 12.81 1.17
C MET A 250 -9.85 11.51 0.50
N LEU A 251 -10.72 10.87 -0.30
CA LEU A 251 -10.37 9.66 -1.05
C LEU A 251 -9.22 9.91 -2.03
N PHE A 252 -9.32 10.98 -2.82
CA PHE A 252 -8.27 11.35 -3.77
C PHE A 252 -6.96 11.73 -3.07
N ARG A 253 -7.03 12.54 -2.02
CA ARG A 253 -5.87 12.95 -1.22
C ARG A 253 -5.18 11.78 -0.55
N THR A 254 -5.97 10.79 -0.11
CA THR A 254 -5.43 9.55 0.43
C THR A 254 -4.59 8.81 -0.60
N ALA A 255 -5.13 8.61 -1.80
CA ALA A 255 -4.40 7.98 -2.90
C ALA A 255 -3.15 8.79 -3.31
N VAL A 256 -3.23 10.12 -3.31
CA VAL A 256 -2.08 11.01 -3.59
C VAL A 256 -0.95 10.81 -2.58
N GLU A 257 -1.26 10.72 -1.28
CA GLU A 257 -0.25 10.46 -0.25
C GLU A 257 0.38 9.07 -0.42
N GLN A 258 -0.41 8.03 -0.70
CA GLN A 258 0.09 6.67 -0.96
C GLN A 258 1.07 6.63 -2.14
N VAL A 259 0.64 7.10 -3.31
CA VAL A 259 1.46 7.15 -4.53
C VAL A 259 2.75 7.95 -4.30
N ARG A 260 2.63 9.08 -3.59
CA ARG A 260 3.78 9.94 -3.30
C ARG A 260 4.77 9.27 -2.35
N ASN A 261 4.30 8.66 -1.26
CA ASN A 261 5.17 8.01 -0.28
C ASN A 261 5.92 6.85 -0.92
N GLU A 262 5.23 6.06 -1.74
CA GLU A 262 5.79 4.92 -2.43
C GLU A 262 6.82 5.33 -3.49
N PHE A 263 6.44 6.19 -4.44
CA PHE A 263 7.32 6.50 -5.57
C PHE A 263 8.48 7.41 -5.21
N ARG A 264 8.33 8.33 -4.24
CA ARG A 264 9.48 9.09 -3.74
C ARG A 264 10.54 8.16 -3.16
N LEU A 265 10.10 7.15 -2.42
CA LEU A 265 11.01 6.19 -1.82
C LEU A 265 11.68 5.32 -2.90
N LEU A 266 10.91 4.76 -3.84
CA LEU A 266 11.44 3.94 -4.93
C LEU A 266 12.42 4.70 -5.83
N GLU A 267 12.11 5.94 -6.21
CA GLU A 267 12.99 6.81 -7.01
C GLU A 267 14.32 7.10 -6.30
N GLN A 268 14.33 7.05 -4.96
CA GLN A 268 15.53 7.27 -4.18
C GLN A 268 16.36 6.00 -3.97
N ILE A 269 15.71 4.86 -3.70
CA ILE A 269 16.43 3.62 -3.35
C ILE A 269 16.83 2.78 -4.56
N CYS A 270 16.27 3.03 -5.76
CA CYS A 270 16.53 2.25 -6.98
C CYS A 270 17.35 3.03 -8.02
N PRO A 271 18.65 3.31 -7.82
CA PRO A 271 19.47 4.03 -8.80
C PRO A 271 19.57 3.32 -10.17
N GLN A 272 19.50 1.99 -10.19
CA GLN A 272 19.45 1.12 -11.37
C GLN A 272 18.10 1.15 -12.10
N GLY A 273 17.07 1.75 -11.50
CA GLY A 273 15.71 1.75 -12.02
C GLY A 273 14.87 0.55 -11.57
N TYR A 274 13.57 0.64 -11.79
CA TYR A 274 12.61 -0.35 -11.31
C TYR A 274 11.41 -0.55 -12.25
N VAL A 275 10.83 -1.74 -12.20
CA VAL A 275 9.56 -2.11 -12.84
C VAL A 275 8.54 -2.30 -11.74
N TYR A 276 7.53 -1.44 -11.70
CA TYR A 276 6.52 -1.45 -10.67
C TYR A 276 5.30 -2.25 -11.12
N THR A 277 4.86 -3.23 -10.31
CA THR A 277 3.56 -3.87 -10.51
C THR A 277 2.51 -3.20 -9.64
N TYR A 278 1.26 -3.12 -10.08
CA TYR A 278 0.13 -2.70 -9.25
C TYR A 278 -0.95 -3.76 -9.27
N ASP A 279 -1.39 -4.18 -8.08
CA ASP A 279 -2.51 -5.09 -7.90
C ASP A 279 -3.68 -4.32 -7.29
N PRO A 280 -4.86 -4.30 -7.93
CA PRO A 280 -6.03 -3.64 -7.38
C PRO A 280 -6.50 -4.26 -6.04
N PRO A 281 -6.97 -3.43 -5.08
CA PRO A 281 -7.40 -3.88 -3.76
C PRO A 281 -8.84 -4.40 -3.71
N SER A 282 -9.20 -5.37 -4.56
CA SER A 282 -10.60 -5.81 -4.68
C SER A 282 -11.21 -6.35 -3.39
N ILE A 283 -10.40 -6.95 -2.50
CA ILE A 283 -10.86 -7.51 -1.21
C ILE A 283 -11.23 -6.44 -0.18
N PHE A 284 -10.64 -5.24 -0.29
CA PHE A 284 -10.85 -4.12 0.64
C PHE A 284 -11.97 -3.18 0.21
N ALA A 285 -12.78 -3.59 -0.78
CA ALA A 285 -13.71 -2.73 -1.51
C ALA A 285 -15.17 -3.24 -1.42
N GLN A 286 -15.56 -3.84 -0.29
CA GLN A 286 -16.90 -4.41 -0.15
C GLN A 286 -17.97 -3.31 0.00
N SER A 287 -17.67 -2.26 0.76
CA SER A 287 -18.57 -1.13 0.99
C SER A 287 -18.44 0.00 -0.05
N LEU A 288 -17.47 -0.09 -0.96
CA LEU A 288 -17.23 0.90 -2.02
C LEU A 288 -16.72 0.21 -3.29
N ASP A 289 -17.32 0.49 -4.46
CA ASP A 289 -16.94 -0.17 -5.73
C ASP A 289 -15.42 -0.12 -5.97
N ALA A 290 -14.79 -1.29 -6.15
CA ALA A 290 -13.35 -1.42 -6.35
C ALA A 290 -12.82 -0.56 -7.51
N ARG A 291 -13.61 -0.37 -8.57
CA ARG A 291 -13.22 0.48 -9.71
C ARG A 291 -13.08 1.92 -9.27
N LEU A 292 -13.90 2.42 -8.35
CA LEU A 292 -13.77 3.78 -7.82
C LEU A 292 -12.41 3.96 -7.12
N ILE A 293 -12.00 3.00 -6.29
CA ILE A 293 -10.69 3.02 -5.62
C ILE A 293 -9.55 2.98 -6.64
N VAL A 294 -9.64 2.10 -7.65
CA VAL A 294 -8.67 2.02 -8.74
C VAL A 294 -8.58 3.35 -9.51
N ARG A 295 -9.71 3.96 -9.86
CA ARG A 295 -9.72 5.26 -10.56
C ARG A 295 -9.19 6.40 -9.70
N MET A 296 -9.43 6.39 -8.39
CA MET A 296 -8.80 7.34 -7.46
C MET A 296 -7.27 7.19 -7.44
N HIS A 297 -6.77 5.95 -7.40
CA HIS A 297 -5.33 5.68 -7.49
C HIS A 297 -4.74 6.15 -8.82
N ILE A 298 -5.38 5.87 -9.96
CA ILE A 298 -4.89 6.31 -11.28
C ILE A 298 -4.95 7.84 -11.42
N ALA A 299 -5.98 8.49 -10.88
CA ALA A 299 -6.04 9.95 -10.82
C ALA A 299 -4.91 10.53 -9.96
N ALA A 300 -4.58 9.88 -8.84
CA ALA A 300 -3.46 10.26 -7.99
C ALA A 300 -2.11 10.04 -8.71
N LEU A 301 -1.96 8.93 -9.45
CA LEU A 301 -0.82 8.66 -10.33
C LEU A 301 -0.63 9.79 -11.34
N ALA A 302 -1.70 10.21 -12.03
CA ALA A 302 -1.67 11.32 -12.98
C ALA A 302 -1.27 12.65 -12.34
N TYR A 303 -1.77 12.94 -11.13
CA TYR A 303 -1.44 14.15 -10.40
C TYR A 303 0.03 14.16 -9.93
N VAL A 304 0.51 13.04 -9.39
CA VAL A 304 1.88 12.92 -8.88
C VAL A 304 2.89 12.92 -10.02
N SER A 305 2.64 12.18 -11.11
CA SER A 305 3.53 12.13 -12.27
C SER A 305 3.69 13.49 -12.97
N ASN A 306 2.69 14.37 -12.85
CA ASN A 306 2.78 15.74 -13.36
C ASN A 306 3.58 16.70 -12.46
N SER A 307 3.76 16.36 -11.18
CA SER A 307 4.48 17.19 -10.20
C SER A 307 5.83 16.61 -9.77
N MET A 308 6.13 15.37 -10.17
CA MET A 308 7.34 14.64 -9.85
C MET A 308 7.79 13.79 -11.05
N GLU A 309 9.03 13.99 -11.48
CA GLU A 309 9.64 13.17 -12.53
C GLU A 309 10.01 11.79 -11.96
N LEU A 310 9.51 10.73 -12.59
CA LEU A 310 9.73 9.34 -12.20
C LEU A 310 10.90 8.76 -13.01
N LYS A 311 12.10 9.29 -12.79
CA LYS A 311 13.32 9.04 -13.59
C LYS A 311 13.76 7.58 -13.59
N ARG A 312 13.51 6.86 -12.50
CA ARG A 312 14.00 5.50 -12.26
C ARG A 312 12.95 4.46 -12.61
N MET A 313 11.67 4.80 -12.61
CA MET A 313 10.63 3.91 -13.12
C MET A 313 10.85 3.62 -14.61
N ARG A 314 10.96 2.34 -14.96
CA ARG A 314 11.08 1.87 -16.35
C ARG A 314 9.78 1.31 -16.90
N GLY A 315 8.94 0.79 -16.02
CA GLY A 315 7.61 0.34 -16.40
C GLY A 315 6.65 0.34 -15.24
N PHE A 316 5.38 0.54 -15.59
CA PHE A 316 4.22 0.46 -14.71
C PHE A 316 3.34 -0.68 -15.22
N CYS A 317 3.17 -1.71 -14.41
CA CYS A 317 2.59 -2.98 -14.82
C CYS A 317 1.33 -3.26 -14.03
N PHE A 318 0.17 -3.00 -14.64
CA PHE A 318 -1.12 -3.07 -13.96
C PHE A 318 -1.73 -4.47 -14.07
N ASN A 319 -2.23 -5.03 -12.97
CA ASN A 319 -3.01 -6.25 -12.99
C ASN A 319 -4.44 -5.96 -13.47
N ASP A 320 -4.67 -6.16 -14.78
CA ASP A 320 -5.88 -5.81 -15.51
C ASP A 320 -6.96 -6.91 -15.52
N TYR A 321 -6.75 -8.01 -14.78
CA TYR A 321 -7.66 -9.16 -14.79
C TYR A 321 -9.13 -8.80 -14.48
N ALA A 322 -9.36 -7.96 -13.47
CA ALA A 322 -10.70 -7.56 -13.03
C ALA A 322 -11.18 -6.23 -13.63
N ASP A 323 -10.28 -5.44 -14.21
CA ASP A 323 -10.58 -4.11 -14.75
C ASP A 323 -9.69 -3.78 -15.96
N PRO A 324 -9.97 -4.38 -17.14
CA PRO A 324 -9.19 -4.14 -18.35
C PRO A 324 -9.18 -2.67 -18.82
N GLU A 325 -10.24 -1.93 -18.52
CA GLU A 325 -10.39 -0.52 -18.90
C GLU A 325 -9.45 0.41 -18.12
N ALA A 326 -8.89 -0.05 -17.00
CA ALA A 326 -7.93 0.71 -16.21
C ALA A 326 -6.56 0.86 -16.89
N LEU A 327 -6.15 -0.11 -17.70
CA LEU A 327 -4.81 -0.11 -18.31
C LEU A 327 -4.61 1.08 -19.27
N PRO A 328 -5.53 1.41 -20.20
CA PRO A 328 -5.45 2.64 -20.99
C PRO A 328 -5.40 3.91 -20.14
N LEU A 329 -6.10 3.94 -19.01
CA LEU A 329 -6.10 5.10 -18.11
C LEU A 329 -4.75 5.26 -17.38
N CYS A 330 -4.08 4.16 -17.04
CA CYS A 330 -2.70 4.20 -16.54
C CYS A 330 -1.75 4.81 -17.59
N THR A 331 -1.94 4.46 -18.87
CA THR A 331 -1.18 5.06 -19.98
C THR A 331 -1.42 6.57 -20.06
N SER A 332 -2.68 7.03 -19.98
CA SER A 332 -3.01 8.46 -19.93
C SER A 332 -2.42 9.16 -18.70
N ALA A 333 -2.47 8.53 -17.53
CA ALA A 333 -1.92 9.08 -16.29
C ALA A 333 -0.39 9.27 -16.34
N LEU A 334 0.31 8.47 -17.14
CA LEU A 334 1.76 8.53 -17.32
C LEU A 334 2.18 9.11 -18.66
N GLN A 335 1.28 9.74 -19.41
CA GLN A 335 1.55 10.23 -20.78
C GLN A 335 2.71 11.23 -20.87
N ASN A 336 2.99 11.98 -19.79
CA ASN A 336 4.10 12.94 -19.72
C ASN A 336 5.44 12.28 -19.31
N GLN A 337 5.43 11.00 -18.94
CA GLN A 337 6.59 10.21 -18.54
C GLN A 337 6.98 9.25 -19.68
N LEU A 338 7.46 9.81 -20.79
CA LEU A 338 7.62 9.11 -22.09
C LEU A 338 8.52 7.87 -22.05
N HIS A 339 9.41 7.76 -21.06
CA HIS A 339 10.31 6.61 -20.90
C HIS A 339 9.66 5.43 -20.16
N ILE A 340 8.49 5.62 -19.52
CA ILE A 340 7.84 4.59 -18.74
C ILE A 340 6.96 3.72 -19.63
N ARG A 341 7.25 2.42 -19.65
CA ARG A 341 6.42 1.47 -20.37
C ARG A 341 5.22 1.03 -19.53
N VAL A 342 4.00 1.33 -19.99
CA VAL A 342 2.76 0.85 -19.36
C VAL A 342 2.31 -0.45 -20.03
N VAL A 343 2.17 -1.53 -19.26
CA VAL A 343 1.78 -2.87 -19.76
C VAL A 343 0.89 -3.60 -18.77
N SER A 344 0.19 -4.65 -19.21
CA SER A 344 -0.44 -5.61 -18.30
C SER A 344 0.63 -6.34 -17.49
N LYS A 345 0.40 -6.53 -16.19
CA LYS A 345 1.27 -7.31 -15.29
C LYS A 345 1.53 -8.71 -15.83
N GLY A 346 0.53 -9.35 -16.44
CA GLY A 346 0.67 -10.69 -17.01
C GLY A 346 1.75 -10.78 -18.09
N SER A 347 2.04 -9.68 -18.80
CA SER A 347 3.05 -9.63 -19.87
C SER A 347 4.50 -9.66 -19.37
N LEU A 348 4.73 -9.49 -18.07
CA LEU A 348 6.05 -9.61 -17.46
C LEU A 348 6.52 -11.06 -17.31
N PHE A 349 5.59 -12.01 -17.44
CA PHE A 349 5.83 -13.42 -17.15
C PHE A 349 5.64 -14.26 -18.40
N SER A 350 6.55 -15.20 -18.60
CA SER A 350 6.49 -16.15 -19.70
C SER A 350 5.20 -16.96 -19.68
N THR A 351 4.58 -17.17 -20.84
CA THR A 351 3.37 -17.98 -20.94
C THR A 351 3.64 -19.47 -20.72
N SER A 352 4.85 -19.94 -21.03
CA SER A 352 5.25 -21.34 -20.91
C SER A 352 5.83 -21.67 -19.55
N THR A 353 6.75 -20.85 -19.05
CA THR A 353 7.47 -21.12 -17.79
C THR A 353 6.86 -20.41 -16.58
N ARG A 354 6.01 -19.39 -16.81
CA ARG A 354 5.47 -18.49 -15.78
C ARG A 354 6.54 -17.73 -14.99
N HIS A 355 7.79 -17.77 -15.43
CA HIS A 355 8.88 -17.01 -14.83
C HIS A 355 8.88 -15.56 -15.32
N TYR A 356 9.40 -14.67 -14.47
CA TYR A 356 9.65 -13.28 -14.81
C TYR A 356 10.70 -13.21 -15.91
N GLU A 357 10.27 -12.77 -17.09
CA GLU A 357 11.08 -12.65 -18.31
C GLU A 357 10.71 -11.32 -18.97
N PRO A 358 11.05 -10.18 -18.32
CA PRO A 358 10.69 -8.90 -18.90
C PRO A 358 11.56 -8.67 -20.15
N GLY A 359 11.00 -7.96 -21.14
CA GLY A 359 11.79 -7.57 -22.31
C GLY A 359 12.98 -6.66 -21.95
N THR A 360 13.88 -6.43 -22.92
CA THR A 360 15.14 -5.68 -22.75
C THR A 360 15.01 -4.29 -22.09
N TRP A 361 13.83 -3.66 -22.16
CA TRP A 361 13.54 -2.39 -21.50
C TRP A 361 13.65 -2.43 -19.96
N ALA A 362 13.50 -3.61 -19.36
CA ALA A 362 13.59 -3.82 -17.91
C ALA A 362 14.96 -4.32 -17.44
N GLU A 363 15.91 -4.53 -18.35
CA GLU A 363 17.18 -5.19 -18.03
C GLU A 363 17.96 -4.45 -16.93
N GLY A 364 18.36 -5.15 -15.86
CA GLY A 364 19.07 -4.55 -14.73
C GLY A 364 18.19 -3.77 -13.74
N ALA A 365 16.88 -3.68 -13.97
CA ALA A 365 15.95 -3.04 -13.02
C ALA A 365 15.53 -3.99 -11.89
N LEU A 366 15.08 -3.43 -10.77
CA LEU A 366 14.38 -4.18 -9.73
C LEU A 366 12.88 -4.29 -10.05
N LEU A 367 12.32 -5.49 -9.91
CA LEU A 367 10.89 -5.74 -9.88
C LEU A 367 10.37 -5.33 -8.49
N VAL A 368 9.40 -4.41 -8.49
CA VAL A 368 8.63 -4.06 -7.30
C VAL A 368 7.33 -4.86 -7.34
N VAL A 369 7.24 -5.86 -6.47
CA VAL A 369 6.04 -6.66 -6.25
C VAL A 369 5.14 -5.90 -5.29
N HIS A 370 4.07 -5.32 -5.81
CA HIS A 370 3.09 -4.67 -4.99
C HIS A 370 2.18 -5.70 -4.35
N ASN A 371 2.03 -5.59 -3.04
CA ASN A 371 1.27 -6.52 -2.25
C ASN A 371 0.05 -5.81 -1.65
N ASN A 372 -1.11 -6.47 -1.75
CA ASN A 372 -2.38 -5.96 -1.23
C ASN A 372 -2.44 -6.12 0.29
N SER A 373 -1.64 -5.34 1.02
CA SER A 373 -1.53 -5.50 2.46
C SER A 373 -2.65 -4.78 3.23
N ASP A 374 -3.08 -5.40 4.32
CA ASP A 374 -4.06 -4.90 5.29
C ASP A 374 -3.43 -4.30 6.57
N ALA A 375 -2.14 -4.55 6.81
CA ALA A 375 -1.36 -4.07 7.96
C ALA A 375 0.17 -4.27 7.80
N PHE A 376 0.85 -3.57 6.87
CA PHE A 376 2.33 -3.59 6.72
C PHE A 376 2.95 -4.97 6.58
N GLY A 377 2.38 -5.78 5.69
CA GLY A 377 2.78 -7.16 5.47
C GLY A 377 2.66 -8.01 6.73
N GLN A 378 1.70 -7.72 7.61
CA GLN A 378 1.36 -8.57 8.75
C GLN A 378 1.27 -10.03 8.33
N ASN A 379 0.50 -10.33 7.29
CA ASN A 379 0.33 -11.71 6.82
C ASN A 379 1.61 -12.27 6.18
N ILE A 380 2.47 -11.42 5.59
CA ILE A 380 3.82 -11.84 5.17
C ILE A 380 4.63 -12.28 6.40
N GLU A 381 4.52 -11.54 7.50
CA GLU A 381 5.20 -11.84 8.77
C GLU A 381 4.61 -13.06 9.48
N THR A 382 3.29 -13.27 9.51
CA THR A 382 2.64 -14.23 10.40
C THR A 382 2.07 -15.47 9.70
N GLU A 383 1.60 -15.34 8.46
CA GLU A 383 1.04 -16.47 7.71
C GLU A 383 2.14 -17.31 7.06
N SER A 384 1.85 -18.59 6.89
CA SER A 384 2.68 -19.51 6.12
C SER A 384 1.83 -20.31 5.15
N GLY A 385 2.39 -20.66 4.00
CA GLY A 385 1.74 -21.47 2.98
C GLY A 385 1.45 -20.68 1.71
N MET A 386 0.27 -20.91 1.14
CA MET A 386 -0.15 -20.36 -0.15
C MET A 386 -1.65 -20.03 -0.17
N SER A 387 -2.22 -19.65 0.98
CA SER A 387 -3.64 -19.28 1.10
C SER A 387 -3.93 -17.88 0.55
N SER A 388 -2.91 -17.04 0.45
CA SER A 388 -2.96 -15.62 0.11
C SER A 388 -1.68 -15.23 -0.67
N MET A 389 -1.69 -14.07 -1.32
CA MET A 389 -0.45 -13.51 -1.89
C MET A 389 0.59 -13.23 -0.80
N ASP A 390 0.14 -12.70 0.34
CA ASP A 390 0.97 -12.45 1.52
C ASP A 390 1.69 -13.70 2.02
N SER A 391 0.94 -14.78 2.28
CA SER A 391 1.51 -16.06 2.75
C SER A 391 2.48 -16.65 1.73
N ALA A 392 2.16 -16.56 0.44
CA ALA A 392 3.06 -17.01 -0.62
C ALA A 392 4.39 -16.22 -0.62
N ILE A 393 4.33 -14.89 -0.52
CA ILE A 393 5.52 -14.04 -0.40
C ILE A 393 6.27 -14.36 0.90
N GLY A 394 5.57 -14.48 2.02
CA GLY A 394 6.12 -14.74 3.35
C GLY A 394 6.77 -16.11 3.49
N SER A 395 6.30 -17.12 2.76
CA SER A 395 6.85 -18.48 2.78
C SER A 395 8.06 -18.67 1.86
N TYR A 396 8.08 -18.00 0.71
CA TYR A 396 9.08 -18.21 -0.34
C TYR A 396 10.01 -17.01 -0.53
N SER A 397 10.18 -16.18 0.50
CA SER A 397 11.14 -15.08 0.48
C SER A 397 11.71 -14.74 1.84
N SER A 398 12.65 -13.79 1.87
CA SER A 398 13.17 -13.20 3.11
C SER A 398 12.26 -12.10 3.69
N ALA A 399 11.13 -11.75 3.05
CA ALA A 399 10.32 -10.59 3.42
C ALA A 399 9.75 -10.69 4.86
N ALA A 400 9.41 -11.89 5.32
CA ALA A 400 8.92 -12.12 6.69
C ALA A 400 9.95 -11.70 7.75
N ALA A 401 11.21 -12.06 7.56
CA ALA A 401 12.31 -11.66 8.44
C ALA A 401 12.59 -10.15 8.35
N SER A 402 12.47 -9.56 7.16
CA SER A 402 12.55 -8.11 6.98
C SER A 402 11.49 -7.38 7.82
N LEU A 403 10.24 -7.86 7.78
CA LEU A 403 9.07 -7.23 8.42
C LEU A 403 8.84 -7.62 9.88
N HIS A 404 9.66 -8.51 10.44
CA HIS A 404 9.48 -9.07 11.78
C HIS A 404 9.42 -7.98 12.86
N ARG A 405 8.28 -7.84 13.55
CA ARG A 405 7.97 -6.71 14.44
C ARG A 405 8.92 -6.55 15.63
N GLN A 406 9.57 -7.63 16.04
CA GLN A 406 10.50 -7.64 17.16
C GLN A 406 11.95 -7.31 16.77
N ARG A 407 12.26 -7.15 15.48
CA ARG A 407 13.63 -6.77 15.08
C ARG A 407 13.97 -5.38 15.65
N VAL A 408 15.20 -5.24 16.15
CA VAL A 408 15.67 -4.02 16.83
C VAL A 408 15.75 -2.85 15.85
N ASP A 409 16.21 -3.12 14.63
CA ASP A 409 16.47 -2.14 13.58
C ASP A 409 15.28 -1.95 12.60
N LEU A 410 14.06 -2.35 12.99
CA LEU A 410 12.84 -2.29 12.14
C LEU A 410 12.62 -0.91 11.53
N LEU A 411 12.87 0.13 12.32
CA LEU A 411 12.66 1.53 11.99
C LEU A 411 13.96 2.25 11.62
N SER A 412 15.08 1.53 11.48
CA SER A 412 16.39 2.12 11.17
C SER A 412 16.41 2.89 9.85
N ARG A 413 15.45 2.59 8.96
CA ARG A 413 15.26 3.21 7.65
C ARG A 413 13.90 3.93 7.52
N LEU A 414 13.35 4.46 8.63
CA LEU A 414 12.25 5.43 8.60
C LEU A 414 12.69 6.81 8.09
#